data_AF-R5DPE2-F1
#
_entry.id   AF-R5DPE2-F1
#
_cell.length_a   1.000
_cell.length_b   1.000
_cell.length_c   1.000
_cell.angle_alpha   90.00
_cell.angle_beta   90.00
_cell.angle_gamma   90.00
#
_symmetry.space_group_name_H-M   'P 1'
#
loop_
_entity.id
_entity.type
_entity.pdbx_description
1 polymer ?
#
loop_
_entity_poly.entity_id
_entity_poly.type
_entity_poly.pdbx_seq_one_letter_code
_entity_poly.pdbx_strand_id
1 'polypeptide(L)'
;MGSYEENYLAKRPQHLCHMCGKCCRVVTTSTPYAQLKSMAESGDKGATDFLSLFEPYPSIEAARNVDADVVDNIISRLKNDGKFDENNITFYGCKFLQDNNLCSRYETRLDLCKHCPSTPWSIVPPNCGFEGWLFWQREEIKQKIRKSKEELLELKILRMKTIDKEVLKKIDAVEHKIQKSIDFYKKYGSENW
;
A
#
# COMPACT_ATOMS: atom_id res chain seq x y z
N MET A 1 14.58 16.72 -3.20
CA MET A 1 13.96 15.77 -2.25
C MET A 1 13.12 14.82 -3.08
N GLY A 2 13.47 13.53 -3.12
CA GLY A 2 12.68 12.54 -3.85
C GLY A 2 11.27 12.40 -3.28
N SER A 3 10.35 11.81 -4.05
CA SER A 3 9.00 11.53 -3.59
C SER A 3 9.04 10.60 -2.35
N TYR A 4 7.97 10.57 -1.56
CA TYR A 4 7.87 9.65 -0.42
C TYR A 4 8.07 8.19 -0.87
N GLU A 5 7.53 7.82 -2.03
CA GLU A 5 7.65 6.50 -2.63
C GLU A 5 9.09 6.18 -3.04
N GLU A 6 9.82 7.13 -3.64
CA GLU A 6 11.24 6.96 -3.97
C GLU A 6 12.09 6.71 -2.71
N ASN A 7 11.83 7.46 -1.63
CA ASN A 7 12.54 7.28 -0.37
C ASN A 7 12.19 5.95 0.32
N TYR A 8 10.94 5.52 0.25
CA TYR A 8 10.50 4.23 0.79
C TYR A 8 11.13 3.06 0.03
N LEU A 9 11.09 3.10 -1.30
CA LEU A 9 11.65 2.04 -2.15
C LEU A 9 13.18 1.96 -2.05
N ALA A 10 13.87 3.09 -1.88
CA ALA A 10 15.32 3.14 -1.66
C ALA A 10 15.74 2.52 -0.32
N LYS A 11 14.91 2.68 0.73
CA LYS A 11 15.18 2.12 2.06
C LYS A 11 14.78 0.66 2.21
N ARG A 12 14.14 0.06 1.19
CA ARG A 12 13.61 -1.29 1.28
C ARG A 12 14.74 -2.34 1.24
N PRO A 13 14.90 -3.13 2.30
CA PRO A 13 15.94 -4.16 2.36
C PRO A 13 15.57 -5.38 1.50
N GLN A 14 16.15 -5.49 0.30
CA GLN A 14 15.87 -6.60 -0.62
C GLN A 14 16.16 -7.99 -0.04
N HIS A 15 17.12 -8.09 0.87
CA HIS A 15 17.51 -9.35 1.52
C HIS A 15 16.40 -9.96 2.39
N LEU A 16 15.32 -9.22 2.71
CA LEU A 16 14.17 -9.77 3.44
C LEU A 16 13.26 -10.64 2.55
N CYS A 17 13.42 -10.61 1.23
CA CYS A 17 12.65 -11.46 0.35
C CYS A 17 13.13 -12.92 0.42
N HIS A 18 12.28 -13.82 0.91
CA HIS A 18 12.56 -15.27 0.95
C HIS A 18 12.37 -15.98 -0.40
N MET A 19 12.06 -15.25 -1.48
CA MET A 19 11.80 -15.82 -2.82
C MET A 19 10.80 -17.00 -2.83
N CYS A 20 9.81 -16.98 -1.93
CA CYS A 20 8.88 -18.10 -1.72
C CYS A 20 7.73 -18.19 -2.74
N GLY A 21 7.62 -17.25 -3.67
CA GLY A 21 6.57 -17.22 -4.71
C GLY A 21 5.16 -16.90 -4.22
N LYS A 22 4.88 -16.83 -2.91
CA LYS A 22 3.53 -16.61 -2.36
C LYS A 22 2.83 -15.36 -2.90
N CYS A 23 3.55 -14.24 -3.01
CA CYS A 23 3.01 -12.99 -3.56
C CYS A 23 2.77 -13.03 -5.08
N CYS A 24 3.30 -14.05 -5.77
CA CYS A 24 3.04 -14.32 -7.18
C CYS A 24 1.94 -15.37 -7.36
N ARG A 25 1.76 -16.29 -6.40
CA ARG A 25 0.69 -17.31 -6.43
C ARG A 25 -0.67 -16.68 -6.31
N VAL A 26 -0.86 -15.85 -5.29
CA VAL A 26 -2.14 -15.18 -5.04
C VAL A 26 -1.88 -13.74 -4.64
N VAL A 27 -2.47 -12.82 -5.40
CA VAL A 27 -2.49 -11.39 -5.10
C VAL A 27 -3.88 -10.83 -5.33
N THR A 28 -4.20 -9.70 -4.71
CA THR A 28 -5.40 -8.91 -4.99
C THR A 28 -5.04 -7.44 -5.16
N THR A 29 -5.96 -6.67 -5.74
CA THR A 29 -5.86 -5.22 -5.89
C THR A 29 -6.99 -4.55 -5.14
N SER A 30 -6.75 -3.34 -4.62
CA SER A 30 -7.84 -2.51 -4.05
C SER A 30 -8.83 -2.03 -5.11
N THR A 31 -8.42 -2.04 -6.38
CA THR A 31 -9.22 -1.65 -7.53
C THR A 31 -9.93 -2.89 -8.09
N PRO A 32 -11.26 -2.87 -8.27
CA PRO A 32 -12.00 -3.96 -8.89
C PRO A 32 -11.53 -4.23 -10.33
N TYR A 33 -11.65 -5.47 -10.78
CA TYR A 33 -11.12 -5.89 -12.08
C TYR A 33 -11.66 -5.07 -13.27
N ALA A 34 -12.95 -4.77 -13.30
CA ALA A 34 -13.55 -3.97 -14.37
C ALA A 34 -12.95 -2.56 -14.45
N GLN A 35 -12.73 -1.93 -13.29
CA GLN A 35 -12.08 -0.63 -13.22
C GLN A 35 -10.60 -0.73 -13.62
N LEU A 36 -9.90 -1.79 -13.21
CA LEU A 36 -8.51 -2.02 -13.57
C LEU A 36 -8.33 -2.15 -15.09
N LYS A 37 -9.26 -2.80 -15.79
CA LYS A 37 -9.26 -2.85 -17.27
C LYS A 37 -9.45 -1.46 -17.87
N SER A 38 -10.44 -0.70 -17.40
CA SER A 38 -10.70 0.65 -17.89
C SER A 38 -9.50 1.59 -17.68
N MET A 39 -8.79 1.43 -16.56
CA MET A 39 -7.55 2.16 -16.28
C MET A 39 -6.45 1.80 -17.28
N ALA A 40 -6.26 0.52 -17.57
CA ALA A 40 -5.27 0.07 -18.57
C ALA A 40 -5.61 0.58 -19.98
N GLU A 41 -6.88 0.54 -20.38
CA GLU A 41 -7.37 1.09 -21.65
C GLU A 41 -7.16 2.61 -21.75
N SER A 42 -7.24 3.30 -20.61
CA SER A 42 -6.97 4.75 -20.50
C SER A 42 -5.47 5.09 -20.46
N GLY A 43 -4.58 4.10 -20.56
CA GLY A 43 -3.13 4.28 -20.59
C GLY A 43 -2.46 4.32 -19.21
N ASP A 44 -3.14 3.89 -18.14
CA ASP A 44 -2.49 3.72 -16.83
C ASP A 44 -1.43 2.62 -16.90
N LYS A 45 -0.16 3.01 -16.73
CA LYS A 45 0.98 2.11 -16.81
C LYS A 45 0.93 1.01 -15.73
N GLY A 46 0.50 1.34 -14.51
CA GLY A 46 0.44 0.39 -13.41
C GLY A 46 -0.59 -0.71 -13.65
N ALA A 47 -1.78 -0.33 -14.11
CA ALA A 47 -2.84 -1.25 -14.49
C ALA A 47 -2.44 -2.11 -15.69
N THR A 48 -1.82 -1.50 -16.71
CA THR A 48 -1.32 -2.21 -17.90
C THR A 48 -0.26 -3.24 -17.51
N ASP A 49 0.75 -2.85 -16.73
CA ASP A 49 1.81 -3.76 -16.30
C ASP A 49 1.24 -4.88 -15.42
N PHE A 50 0.31 -4.57 -14.51
CA PHE A 50 -0.33 -5.57 -13.65
C PHE A 50 -1.10 -6.61 -14.47
N LEU A 51 -2.00 -6.17 -15.35
CA LEU A 51 -2.79 -7.05 -16.21
C LEU A 51 -1.94 -7.82 -17.23
N SER A 52 -0.74 -7.35 -17.56
CA SER A 52 0.21 -8.08 -18.40
C SER A 52 0.83 -9.30 -17.69
N LEU A 53 0.85 -9.32 -16.36
CA LEU A 53 1.50 -10.36 -15.55
C LEU A 53 0.50 -11.28 -14.84
N PHE A 54 -0.60 -10.72 -14.36
CA PHE A 54 -1.52 -11.35 -13.41
C PHE A 54 -2.85 -11.70 -14.07
N GLU A 55 -3.21 -12.98 -14.01
CA GLU A 55 -4.44 -13.52 -14.57
C GLU A 55 -5.46 -13.76 -13.45
N PRO A 56 -6.72 -13.32 -13.62
CA PRO A 56 -7.73 -13.47 -12.58
C PRO A 56 -8.14 -14.93 -12.42
N TYR A 57 -8.29 -15.36 -11.17
CA TYR A 57 -8.96 -16.62 -10.86
C TYR A 57 -10.47 -16.50 -11.12
N PRO A 58 -11.14 -17.60 -11.52
CA PRO A 58 -12.58 -17.57 -11.82
C PRO A 58 -13.44 -17.35 -10.58
N SER A 59 -12.95 -17.69 -9.38
CA SER A 59 -13.63 -17.43 -8.11
C SER A 59 -12.65 -17.38 -6.93
N ILE A 60 -13.15 -16.98 -5.76
CA ILE A 60 -12.39 -17.00 -4.50
C ILE A 60 -11.99 -18.45 -4.15
N GLU A 61 -12.87 -19.42 -4.38
CA GLU A 61 -12.62 -20.85 -4.15
C GLU A 61 -11.50 -21.36 -5.06
N ALA A 62 -11.46 -20.93 -6.32
CA ALA A 62 -10.36 -21.29 -7.21
C ALA A 62 -9.01 -20.76 -6.71
N ALA A 63 -8.98 -19.53 -6.18
CA ALA A 63 -7.79 -18.99 -5.54
C ALA A 63 -7.42 -19.75 -4.24
N ARG A 64 -8.42 -20.14 -3.43
CA ARG A 64 -8.19 -20.93 -2.21
C ARG A 64 -7.61 -22.31 -2.49
N ASN A 65 -8.03 -22.94 -3.59
CA ASN A 65 -7.46 -24.22 -4.03
C ASN A 65 -5.97 -24.10 -4.38
N VAL A 66 -5.50 -22.90 -4.75
CA VAL A 66 -4.08 -22.63 -5.02
C VAL A 66 -3.31 -22.34 -3.73
N ASP A 67 -3.81 -21.44 -2.89
CA ASP A 67 -3.15 -21.06 -1.62
C ASP A 67 -4.17 -20.48 -0.63
N ALA A 68 -4.86 -21.36 0.11
CA ALA A 68 -5.90 -20.98 1.07
C ALA A 68 -5.37 -20.02 2.16
N ASP A 69 -4.17 -20.29 2.69
CA ASP A 69 -3.55 -19.48 3.74
C ASP A 69 -3.38 -18.02 3.30
N VAL A 70 -2.93 -17.80 2.06
CA VAL A 70 -2.74 -16.45 1.51
C VAL A 70 -4.08 -15.77 1.26
N VAL A 71 -5.04 -16.48 0.67
CA VAL A 71 -6.39 -15.94 0.40
C VAL A 71 -7.06 -15.52 1.71
N ASP A 72 -7.09 -16.40 2.69
CA ASP A 72 -7.79 -16.14 3.96
C ASP A 72 -7.10 -15.06 4.78
N ASN A 73 -5.76 -14.95 4.73
CA ASN A 73 -5.04 -13.82 5.30
C ASN A 73 -5.44 -12.48 4.63
N ILE A 74 -5.51 -12.44 3.29
CA ILE A 74 -5.94 -11.24 2.56
C ILE A 74 -7.38 -10.85 2.95
N ILE A 75 -8.31 -11.81 2.92
CA ILE A 75 -9.71 -11.58 3.30
C ILE A 75 -9.81 -11.08 4.74
N SER A 76 -9.11 -11.72 5.68
CA SER A 76 -9.13 -11.34 7.09
C SER A 76 -8.61 -9.93 7.31
N ARG A 77 -7.53 -9.55 6.62
CA ARG A 77 -6.97 -8.18 6.68
C ARG A 77 -7.94 -7.16 6.10
N LEU A 78 -8.54 -7.43 4.95
CA LEU A 78 -9.52 -6.54 4.33
C LEU A 78 -10.78 -6.38 5.19
N LYS A 79 -11.24 -7.45 5.86
CA LYS A 79 -12.37 -7.39 6.80
C LYS A 79 -12.05 -6.51 8.01
N ASN A 80 -10.87 -6.68 8.61
CA ASN A 80 -10.42 -5.85 9.73
C ASN A 80 -10.30 -4.37 9.35
N ASP A 81 -9.93 -4.08 8.10
CA ASP A 81 -9.85 -2.72 7.56
C ASP A 81 -11.21 -2.16 7.09
N GLY A 82 -12.30 -2.94 7.14
CA GLY A 82 -13.62 -2.53 6.64
C GLY A 82 -13.69 -2.38 5.12
N LYS A 83 -12.80 -3.04 4.37
CA LYS A 83 -12.61 -2.91 2.91
C LYS A 83 -12.96 -4.18 2.14
N PHE A 84 -13.40 -5.23 2.82
CA PHE A 84 -13.75 -6.47 2.15
C PHE A 84 -15.13 -6.36 1.49
N ASP A 85 -15.15 -6.52 0.17
CA ASP A 85 -16.36 -6.66 -0.63
C ASP A 85 -16.23 -7.91 -1.51
N GLU A 86 -17.03 -8.92 -1.20
CA GLU A 86 -17.00 -10.21 -1.88
C GLU A 86 -17.37 -10.11 -3.36
N ASN A 87 -18.21 -9.13 -3.75
CA ASN A 87 -18.65 -8.96 -5.13
C ASN A 87 -17.61 -8.23 -5.99
N ASN A 88 -16.70 -7.48 -5.36
CA ASN A 88 -15.74 -6.63 -6.05
C ASN A 88 -14.28 -7.07 -5.86
N ILE A 89 -14.03 -8.07 -5.02
CA ILE A 89 -12.71 -8.65 -4.85
C ILE A 89 -12.37 -9.58 -6.01
N THR A 90 -11.14 -9.50 -6.51
CA THR A 90 -10.61 -10.44 -7.49
C THR A 90 -9.22 -10.87 -7.05
N PHE A 91 -8.97 -12.17 -7.12
CA PHE A 91 -7.66 -12.75 -6.87
C PHE A 91 -7.00 -13.08 -8.20
N TYR A 92 -5.68 -12.96 -8.23
CA TYR A 92 -4.89 -13.17 -9.43
C TYR A 92 -3.67 -14.04 -9.15
N GLY A 93 -3.26 -14.81 -10.17
CA GLY A 93 -2.01 -15.56 -10.21
C GLY A 93 -1.07 -15.02 -11.28
N CYS A 94 0.23 -15.02 -11.01
CA CYS A 94 1.24 -14.59 -11.99
C CYS A 94 1.53 -15.70 -12.99
N LYS A 95 1.34 -15.45 -14.29
CA LYS A 95 1.59 -16.43 -15.36
C LYS A 95 3.07 -16.80 -15.57
N PHE A 96 3.99 -16.04 -14.94
CA PHE A 96 5.43 -16.29 -15.00
C PHE A 96 5.96 -17.03 -13.77
N LEU A 97 5.08 -17.44 -12.85
CA LEU A 97 5.47 -18.27 -11.72
C LEU A 97 5.59 -19.73 -12.18
N GLN A 98 6.71 -20.37 -11.85
CA GLN A 98 6.97 -21.77 -12.16
C GLN A 98 6.65 -22.67 -10.97
N ASP A 99 6.55 -23.98 -11.20
CA ASP A 99 6.21 -24.99 -10.17
C ASP A 99 7.19 -25.02 -8.99
N ASN A 100 8.44 -24.61 -9.21
CA ASN A 100 9.46 -24.46 -8.17
C ASN A 100 9.35 -23.15 -7.37
N ASN A 101 8.28 -22.37 -7.55
CA ASN A 101 8.04 -21.04 -6.97
C ASN A 101 8.98 -19.93 -7.43
N LEU A 102 9.79 -20.16 -8.48
CA LEU A 102 10.66 -19.16 -9.06
C LEU A 102 9.99 -18.47 -10.26
N CYS A 103 10.46 -17.26 -10.57
CA CYS A 103 9.97 -16.49 -11.69
C CYS A 103 10.77 -16.80 -12.95
N SER A 104 10.09 -17.20 -14.02
CA SER A 104 10.74 -17.49 -15.32
C SER A 104 11.38 -16.26 -15.98
N ARG A 105 11.03 -15.05 -15.51
CA ARG A 105 11.56 -13.77 -16.01
C ARG A 105 12.18 -12.92 -14.90
N TYR A 106 12.81 -13.54 -13.90
CA TYR A 106 13.31 -12.85 -12.72
C TYR A 106 14.20 -11.64 -13.04
N GLU A 107 15.13 -11.76 -13.98
CA GLU A 107 16.04 -10.67 -14.37
C GLU A 107 15.34 -9.53 -15.12
N THR A 108 14.30 -9.85 -15.91
CA THR A 108 13.54 -8.89 -16.71
C THR A 108 12.18 -8.55 -16.10
N ARG A 109 12.07 -8.71 -14.78
CA ARG A 109 10.86 -8.42 -14.01
C ARG A 109 10.49 -6.95 -14.10
N LEU A 110 9.19 -6.66 -14.14
CA LEU A 110 8.67 -5.30 -14.19
C LEU A 110 8.88 -4.58 -12.85
N ASP A 111 8.81 -3.25 -12.87
CA ASP A 111 9.04 -2.42 -11.69
C ASP A 111 8.05 -2.73 -10.57
N LEU A 112 6.80 -3.06 -10.89
CA LEU A 112 5.82 -3.49 -9.87
C LEU A 112 6.31 -4.72 -9.07
N CYS A 113 6.98 -5.67 -9.73
CA CYS A 113 7.55 -6.86 -9.07
C CYS A 113 8.79 -6.47 -8.27
N LYS A 114 9.64 -5.61 -8.85
CA LYS A 114 10.83 -5.10 -8.16
C LYS A 114 10.46 -4.34 -6.92
N HIS A 115 9.33 -3.63 -6.90
CA HIS A 115 8.90 -2.71 -5.85
C HIS A 115 7.98 -3.32 -4.78
N CYS A 116 7.59 -4.59 -4.89
CA CYS A 116 6.77 -5.26 -3.87
C CYS A 116 7.56 -5.56 -2.58
N PRO A 117 7.05 -5.24 -1.37
CA PRO A 117 5.83 -4.47 -1.08
C PRO A 117 6.01 -2.97 -1.33
N SER A 118 5.09 -2.36 -2.10
CA SER A 118 5.19 -0.97 -2.56
C SER A 118 4.78 0.07 -1.53
N THR A 119 4.09 -0.34 -0.46
CA THR A 119 3.71 0.56 0.64
C THR A 119 3.81 -0.16 1.99
N PRO A 120 3.93 0.59 3.11
CA PRO A 120 3.86 0.03 4.45
C PRO A 120 2.56 -0.71 4.78
N TRP A 121 1.48 -0.46 4.02
CA TRP A 121 0.16 -1.08 4.20
C TRP A 121 -0.11 -2.22 3.22
N SER A 122 0.88 -2.61 2.40
CA SER A 122 0.75 -3.80 1.56
C SER A 122 0.47 -5.03 2.42
N ILE A 123 -0.58 -5.77 2.06
CA ILE A 123 -0.87 -7.07 2.68
C ILE A 123 0.15 -8.06 2.12
N VAL A 124 0.94 -8.65 3.02
CA VAL A 124 1.92 -9.67 2.66
C VAL A 124 1.45 -11.05 3.12
N PRO A 125 1.90 -12.12 2.44
CA PRO A 125 1.64 -13.50 2.86
C PRO A 125 2.13 -13.77 4.29
N PRO A 126 1.51 -14.72 5.01
CA PRO A 126 2.01 -15.16 6.31
C PRO A 126 3.47 -15.65 6.23
N ASN A 127 4.26 -15.24 7.24
CA ASN A 127 5.70 -15.51 7.36
C ASN A 127 6.53 -14.80 6.28
N CYS A 128 6.05 -13.69 5.72
CA CYS A 128 6.83 -12.89 4.80
C CYS A 128 7.96 -12.18 5.56
N GLY A 129 9.20 -12.25 5.05
CA GLY A 129 10.34 -11.59 5.69
C GLY A 129 10.21 -10.06 5.79
N PHE A 130 9.31 -9.44 5.02
CA PHE A 130 9.01 -8.01 5.12
C PHE A 130 8.04 -7.64 6.25
N GLU A 131 7.37 -8.59 6.93
CA GLU A 131 6.34 -8.27 7.94
C GLU A 131 6.84 -7.32 9.03
N GLY A 132 8.00 -7.62 9.61
CA GLY A 132 8.60 -6.80 10.66
C GLY A 132 9.03 -5.42 10.15
N TRP A 133 9.62 -5.36 8.96
CA TRP A 133 10.01 -4.08 8.35
C TRP A 133 8.80 -3.20 8.02
N LEU A 134 7.74 -3.78 7.46
CA LEU A 134 6.49 -3.06 7.18
C LEU A 134 5.85 -2.54 8.46
N PHE A 135 5.91 -3.29 9.56
CA PHE A 135 5.47 -2.81 10.87
C PHE A 135 6.23 -1.56 11.30
N TRP A 136 7.56 -1.59 11.28
CA TRP A 136 8.37 -0.42 11.63
C TRP A 136 8.09 0.78 10.74
N GLN A 137 7.95 0.58 9.42
CA GLN A 137 7.61 1.67 8.51
C GLN A 137 6.24 2.29 8.82
N ARG A 138 5.24 1.49 9.21
CA ARG A 138 3.95 2.01 9.68
C ARG A 138 4.12 2.83 10.96
N GLU A 139 4.87 2.33 11.94
CA GLU A 139 5.07 3.04 13.21
C GLU A 139 5.83 4.36 13.03
N GLU A 140 6.84 4.43 12.17
CA GLU A 140 7.51 5.69 11.82
C GLU A 140 6.53 6.73 11.26
N ILE A 141 5.60 6.30 10.42
CA ILE A 141 4.60 7.21 9.84
C ILE A 141 3.58 7.63 10.89
N LYS A 142 3.10 6.70 11.72
CA LYS A 142 2.21 7.04 12.84
C LYS A 142 2.83 8.06 13.77
N GLN A 143 4.12 7.90 14.11
CA GLN A 143 4.86 8.88 14.91
C GLN A 143 4.93 10.26 14.25
N LYS A 144 5.24 10.32 12.94
CA LYS A 144 5.23 11.59 12.19
C LYS A 144 3.86 12.26 12.23
N ILE A 145 2.79 11.47 12.10
CA ILE A 145 1.42 11.98 12.10
C ILE A 145 0.98 12.46 13.49
N ARG A 146 1.39 11.77 14.57
CA ARG A 146 1.22 12.26 15.94
C ARG A 146 1.91 13.61 16.15
N LYS A 147 3.17 13.73 15.73
CA LYS A 147 3.92 14.99 15.81
C LYS A 147 3.26 16.11 15.01
N SER A 148 2.73 15.80 13.83
CA SER A 148 1.94 16.75 13.04
C SER A 148 0.67 17.21 13.77
N LYS A 149 -0.02 16.32 14.51
CA LYS A 149 -1.17 16.71 15.35
C LYS A 149 -0.74 17.61 16.52
N GLU A 150 0.40 17.33 17.14
CA GLU A 150 0.98 18.20 18.18
C GLU A 150 1.31 19.59 17.63
N GLU A 151 1.95 19.67 16.46
CA GLU A 151 2.25 20.94 15.78
C GLU A 151 0.98 21.74 15.46
N LEU A 152 -0.12 21.09 15.07
CA LEU A 152 -1.42 21.76 14.91
C LEU A 152 -1.94 22.36 16.22
N LEU A 153 -1.71 21.72 17.37
CA LEU A 153 -2.09 22.27 18.68
C LEU A 153 -1.23 23.48 19.04
N GLU A 154 0.08 23.43 18.77
CA GLU A 154 1.00 24.55 18.97
C GLU A 154 0.62 25.76 18.11
N LEU A 155 0.29 25.53 16.83
CA LEU A 155 -0.18 26.57 15.91
C LEU A 155 -1.49 27.22 16.38
N LYS A 156 -2.43 26.44 16.93
CA LYS A 156 -3.65 26.97 17.55
C LYS A 156 -3.35 27.90 18.72
N ILE A 157 -2.40 27.53 19.58
CA ILE A 157 -1.97 28.37 20.71
C ILE A 157 -1.31 29.66 20.19
N LEU A 158 -0.45 29.56 19.18
CA LEU A 158 0.20 30.73 18.59
C LEU A 158 -0.81 31.69 17.95
N ARG A 159 -1.79 31.15 17.23
CA ARG A 159 -2.91 31.90 16.64
C ARG A 159 -3.67 32.70 17.69
N MET A 160 -3.95 32.11 18.86
CA MET A 160 -4.63 32.80 19.96
C MET A 160 -3.80 33.94 20.59
N LYS A 161 -2.47 33.91 20.44
CA LYS A 161 -1.53 34.86 21.05
C LYS A 161 -1.11 36.00 20.12
N THR A 162 -1.46 35.95 18.84
CA THR A 162 -1.04 36.94 17.85
C THR A 162 -2.22 37.59 17.14
N ILE A 163 -2.10 38.90 16.89
CA ILE A 163 -3.03 39.68 16.06
C ILE A 163 -2.38 40.10 14.73
N ASP A 164 -1.12 39.72 14.52
CA ASP A 164 -0.37 40.04 13.32
C ASP A 164 -0.93 39.27 12.10
N LYS A 165 -1.41 40.01 11.11
CA LYS A 165 -2.06 39.46 9.91
C LYS A 165 -1.11 38.64 9.04
N GLU A 166 0.17 38.99 8.97
CA GLU A 166 1.14 38.23 8.19
C GLU A 166 1.48 36.90 8.87
N VAL A 167 1.63 36.92 10.19
CA VAL A 167 1.85 35.70 10.98
C VAL A 167 0.63 34.78 10.89
N LEU A 168 -0.59 35.32 11.01
CA LEU A 168 -1.82 34.54 10.86
C LEU A 168 -1.91 33.85 9.48
N LYS A 169 -1.58 34.58 8.40
CA LYS A 169 -1.56 34.00 7.04
C LYS A 169 -0.54 32.87 6.89
N LYS A 170 0.63 32.98 7.53
CA LYS A 170 1.63 31.91 7.56
C LYS A 170 1.12 30.70 8.34
N ILE A 171 0.48 30.91 9.48
CA ILE A 171 -0.14 29.85 10.29
C ILE A 171 -1.17 29.09 9.45
N ASP A 172 -2.10 29.79 8.78
CA ASP A 172 -3.13 29.16 7.93
C ASP A 172 -2.50 28.25 6.85
N ALA A 173 -1.44 28.72 6.18
CA ALA A 173 -0.76 27.96 5.14
C ALA A 173 -0.10 26.68 5.68
N VAL A 174 0.52 26.76 6.87
CA VAL A 174 1.15 25.62 7.52
C VAL A 174 0.09 24.63 8.03
N GLU A 175 -0.96 25.11 8.70
CA GLU A 175 -2.06 24.26 9.18
C GLU A 175 -2.72 23.50 8.03
N HIS A 176 -3.01 24.17 6.91
CA HIS A 176 -3.58 23.53 5.74
C HIS A 176 -2.67 22.42 5.18
N LYS A 177 -1.35 22.67 5.13
CA LYS A 177 -0.37 21.67 4.68
C LYS A 177 -0.33 20.46 5.61
N ILE A 178 -0.31 20.69 6.92
CA ILE A 178 -0.29 19.62 7.91
C ILE A 178 -1.60 18.82 7.87
N GLN A 179 -2.74 19.49 7.83
CA GLN A 179 -4.05 18.85 7.77
C GLN A 179 -4.19 17.98 6.52
N LYS A 180 -3.76 18.48 5.35
CA LYS A 180 -3.72 17.69 4.11
C LYS A 180 -2.87 16.42 4.28
N SER A 181 -1.74 16.51 4.97
CA SER A 181 -0.89 15.34 5.25
C SER A 181 -1.58 14.34 6.19
N ILE A 182 -2.29 14.80 7.22
CA ILE A 182 -3.02 13.93 8.15
C ILE A 182 -4.18 13.23 7.44
N ASP A 183 -4.92 13.99 6.63
CA ASP A 183 -6.09 13.53 5.89
C ASP A 183 -5.73 12.43 4.89
N PHE A 184 -4.56 12.52 4.26
CA PHE A 184 -4.06 11.46 3.38
C PHE A 184 -4.02 10.08 4.05
N TYR A 185 -3.77 10.05 5.37
CA TYR A 185 -3.68 8.81 6.14
C TYR A 185 -4.99 8.39 6.83
N LYS A 186 -6.11 9.14 6.66
CA LYS A 186 -7.42 8.76 7.24
C LYS A 186 -7.87 7.38 6.78
N LYS A 187 -7.62 7.03 5.51
CA LYS A 187 -7.90 5.70 4.94
C LYS A 187 -7.16 4.53 5.61
N TYR A 188 -6.21 4.83 6.48
CA TYR A 188 -5.44 3.89 7.28
C TYR A 188 -5.73 4.02 8.79
N GLY A 189 -6.73 4.82 9.17
CA GLY A 189 -7.13 5.02 10.56
C GLY A 189 -6.33 6.08 11.31
N SER A 190 -5.78 7.10 10.62
CA SER A 190 -4.99 8.15 11.27
C SER A 190 -5.70 8.93 12.37
N GLU A 191 -7.02 8.87 12.40
CA GLU A 191 -7.86 9.45 13.45
C GLU A 191 -7.57 8.84 14.83
N ASN A 192 -7.19 7.56 14.85
CA ASN A 192 -6.94 6.78 16.08
C ASN A 192 -5.45 6.65 16.46
N TRP A 193 -4.55 7.36 15.75
CA TRP A 193 -3.11 7.30 16.03
C TRP A 193 -2.66 8.32 17.06
#